data_AF-A0A1H8XSQ3-F1
#
_entry.id   AF-A0A1H8XSQ3-F1
#
_cell.length_a   1.000
_cell.length_b   1.000
_cell.length_c   1.000
_cell.angle_alpha   90.00
_cell.angle_beta   90.00
_cell.angle_gamma   90.00
#
_symmetry.space_group_name_H-M   'P 1'
#
loop_
_entity.id
_entity.type
_entity.pdbx_description
1 polymer ?
#
loop_
_entity_poly.entity_id
_entity_poly.type
_entity_poly.pdbx_seq_one_letter_code
_entity_poly.pdbx_strand_id
1 'polypeptide(L)'
;MRLLKLLLVLLACAVAVPAVAGPFEESVAAYDRGDYATALRLLRPLAAAGDADAQNNLGTMYHTGKGVPQNYATAVSWFRRAADQGVAVAQDNLGDMYSRGLGVPQDYAEAIKWYRKGADQGYARAQGNLGLMYANGRGVPQDYGGAARAGPRDGWKLRACRRIPIPATLTRAVTPSERTAPAAARPTPPRTANGSASRSKHVTQMTDDSRWDARE
;
A
#
# COMPACT_ATOMS: atom_id res chain seq x y z
N MET A 1 -29.32 25.47 -52.52
CA MET A 1 -28.75 24.12 -52.28
C MET A 1 -27.55 24.10 -51.33
N ARG A 2 -26.69 25.14 -51.25
CA ARG A 2 -25.53 25.15 -50.34
C ARG A 2 -25.89 25.38 -48.85
N LEU A 3 -26.91 26.20 -48.57
CA LEU A 3 -27.40 26.45 -47.21
C LEU A 3 -28.02 25.21 -46.53
N LEU A 4 -28.75 24.38 -47.29
CA LEU A 4 -29.39 23.17 -46.77
C LEU A 4 -28.37 22.09 -46.37
N LYS A 5 -27.22 22.03 -47.06
CA LYS A 5 -26.11 21.12 -46.72
C LYS A 5 -25.36 21.56 -45.45
N LEU A 6 -25.21 22.86 -45.21
CA LEU A 6 -24.62 23.39 -43.97
C LEU A 6 -25.51 23.15 -42.75
N LEU A 7 -26.83 23.28 -42.91
CA LEU A 7 -27.79 23.03 -41.83
C LEU A 7 -27.86 21.54 -41.43
N LEU A 8 -27.70 20.63 -42.38
CA LEU A 8 -27.66 19.18 -42.15
C LEU A 8 -26.35 18.71 -41.47
N VAL A 9 -25.22 19.38 -41.75
CA VAL A 9 -23.94 19.09 -41.08
C VAL A 9 -23.92 19.65 -39.65
N LEU A 10 -24.53 20.82 -39.40
CA LEU A 10 -24.68 21.36 -38.04
C LEU A 10 -25.65 20.55 -37.18
N LEU A 11 -26.73 20.00 -37.76
CA LEU A 11 -27.68 19.14 -37.05
C LEU A 11 -27.07 17.78 -36.63
N ALA A 12 -26.01 17.33 -37.30
CA ALA A 12 -25.30 16.09 -36.96
C ALA A 12 -24.26 16.26 -35.82
N CYS A 13 -23.96 17.49 -35.38
CA CYS A 13 -22.87 17.76 -34.45
C CYS A 13 -23.25 17.80 -32.96
N ALA A 14 -24.53 17.66 -32.59
CA ALA A 14 -24.98 18.08 -31.24
C ALA A 14 -25.60 17.00 -30.33
N VAL A 15 -25.73 15.75 -30.75
CA VAL A 15 -26.08 14.66 -29.80
C VAL A 15 -24.80 14.00 -29.29
N ALA A 16 -24.13 14.70 -28.38
CA ALA A 16 -23.22 14.07 -27.42
C ALA A 16 -24.07 13.13 -26.56
N VAL A 17 -24.20 11.87 -26.98
CA VAL A 17 -24.75 10.82 -26.14
C VAL A 17 -23.83 10.77 -24.92
N PRO A 18 -24.27 11.14 -23.71
CA PRO A 18 -23.42 10.99 -22.55
C PRO A 18 -23.09 9.51 -22.46
N ALA A 19 -21.79 9.18 -22.40
CA ALA A 19 -21.35 7.82 -22.15
C ALA A 19 -21.97 7.42 -20.81
N VAL A 20 -23.07 6.66 -20.85
CA VAL A 20 -23.66 6.10 -19.66
C VAL A 20 -22.60 5.19 -19.07
N ALA A 21 -22.11 5.57 -17.88
CA ALA A 21 -21.12 4.79 -17.16
C ALA A 21 -21.67 3.36 -17.01
N GLY A 22 -20.85 2.35 -17.27
CA GLY A 22 -21.28 0.97 -17.21
C GLY A 22 -21.72 0.55 -15.79
N PRO A 23 -22.35 -0.63 -15.64
CA PRO A 23 -22.80 -1.09 -14.33
C PRO A 23 -21.70 -1.17 -13.27
N PHE A 24 -20.44 -1.40 -13.69
CA PHE A 24 -19.30 -1.42 -12.78
C PHE A 24 -18.98 -0.01 -12.28
N GLU A 25 -18.85 0.97 -13.16
CA GLU A 25 -18.54 2.35 -12.82
C GLU A 25 -19.65 2.97 -11.96
N GLU A 26 -20.91 2.66 -12.24
CA GLU A 26 -22.04 3.05 -11.38
C GLU A 26 -21.92 2.43 -9.99
N SER A 27 -21.49 1.16 -9.89
CA SER A 27 -21.30 0.49 -8.61
C SER A 27 -20.20 1.13 -7.76
N VAL A 28 -19.11 1.56 -8.40
CA VAL A 28 -18.01 2.27 -7.74
C VAL A 28 -18.49 3.64 -7.26
N ALA A 29 -19.18 4.39 -8.13
CA ALA A 29 -19.73 5.68 -7.77
C ALA A 29 -20.77 5.58 -6.64
N ALA A 30 -21.59 4.51 -6.63
CA ALA A 30 -22.53 4.24 -5.53
C ALA A 30 -21.80 3.93 -4.22
N TYR A 31 -20.73 3.12 -4.26
CA TYR A 31 -19.89 2.82 -3.11
C TYR A 31 -19.27 4.10 -2.52
N ASP A 32 -18.73 4.98 -3.37
CA ASP A 32 -18.11 6.25 -2.95
C ASP A 32 -19.11 7.22 -2.32
N ARG A 33 -20.37 7.20 -2.77
CA ARG A 33 -21.47 7.96 -2.15
C ARG A 33 -22.00 7.31 -0.86
N GLY A 34 -21.51 6.14 -0.48
CA GLY A 34 -22.00 5.37 0.66
C GLY A 34 -23.28 4.59 0.41
N ASP A 35 -23.78 4.54 -0.82
CA ASP A 35 -24.90 3.69 -1.22
C ASP A 35 -24.40 2.26 -1.48
N TYR A 36 -24.07 1.58 -0.38
CA TYR A 36 -23.54 0.23 -0.44
C TYR A 36 -24.57 -0.80 -0.91
N ALA A 37 -25.88 -0.52 -0.78
CA ALA A 37 -26.93 -1.41 -1.27
C ALA A 37 -26.93 -1.46 -2.81
N THR A 38 -26.87 -0.29 -3.45
CA THR A 38 -26.75 -0.21 -4.92
C THR A 38 -25.43 -0.78 -5.40
N ALA A 39 -24.32 -0.46 -4.73
CA ALA A 39 -23.01 -1.02 -5.07
C ALA A 39 -23.03 -2.56 -5.04
N LEU A 40 -23.57 -3.16 -3.96
CA LEU A 40 -23.67 -4.61 -3.84
C LEU A 40 -24.54 -5.24 -4.94
N ARG A 41 -25.69 -4.61 -5.23
CA ARG A 41 -26.63 -5.08 -6.26
C ARG A 41 -25.98 -5.14 -7.64
N LEU A 42 -25.17 -4.13 -7.97
CA LEU A 42 -24.48 -4.03 -9.26
C LEU A 42 -23.24 -4.94 -9.32
N LEU A 43 -22.46 -5.03 -8.23
CA LEU A 43 -21.23 -5.84 -8.18
C LEU A 43 -21.49 -7.34 -8.22
N ARG A 44 -22.55 -7.83 -7.57
CA ARG A 44 -22.85 -9.28 -7.48
C ARG A 44 -22.90 -9.99 -8.84
N PRO A 45 -23.71 -9.55 -9.82
CA PRO A 45 -23.77 -10.21 -11.12
C PRO A 45 -22.44 -10.12 -11.88
N LEU A 46 -21.73 -8.99 -11.80
CA LEU A 46 -20.42 -8.81 -12.45
C LEU A 46 -19.37 -9.77 -11.88
N ALA A 47 -19.26 -9.83 -10.54
CA ALA A 47 -18.34 -10.73 -9.87
C ALA A 47 -18.65 -12.21 -10.15
N ALA A 48 -19.94 -12.56 -10.24
CA ALA A 48 -20.40 -13.90 -10.61
C ALA A 48 -20.09 -14.23 -12.08
N ALA A 49 -20.11 -13.24 -12.97
CA ALA A 49 -19.71 -13.37 -14.37
C ALA A 49 -18.18 -13.48 -14.57
N GLY A 50 -17.39 -13.31 -13.50
CA GLY A 50 -15.95 -13.47 -13.54
C GLY A 50 -15.16 -12.17 -13.53
N ASP A 51 -15.81 -11.00 -13.54
CA ASP A 51 -15.14 -9.70 -13.55
C ASP A 51 -14.23 -9.54 -12.32
N ALA A 52 -12.92 -9.41 -12.57
CA ALA A 52 -11.91 -9.47 -11.53
C ALA A 52 -11.94 -8.23 -10.61
N ASP A 53 -12.25 -7.06 -11.16
CA ASP A 53 -12.37 -5.82 -10.38
C ASP A 53 -13.64 -5.84 -9.52
N ALA A 54 -14.74 -6.36 -10.06
CA ALA A 54 -15.96 -6.56 -9.29
C ALA A 54 -15.77 -7.59 -8.17
N GLN A 55 -15.04 -8.68 -8.43
CA GLN A 55 -14.66 -9.65 -7.40
C GLN A 55 -13.81 -9.00 -6.30
N ASN A 56 -12.82 -8.18 -6.66
CA ASN A 56 -12.03 -7.44 -5.68
C ASN A 56 -12.91 -6.51 -4.84
N ASN A 57 -13.78 -5.72 -5.47
CA ASN A 57 -14.65 -4.76 -4.77
C ASN A 57 -15.65 -5.48 -3.85
N LEU A 58 -16.24 -6.60 -4.30
CA LEU A 58 -17.11 -7.42 -3.46
C LEU A 58 -16.34 -8.02 -2.28
N GLY A 59 -15.11 -8.45 -2.49
CA GLY A 59 -14.21 -8.86 -1.41
C GLY A 59 -13.98 -7.74 -0.39
N THR A 60 -13.76 -6.51 -0.85
CA THR A 60 -13.61 -5.32 0.00
C THR A 60 -14.88 -5.02 0.81
N MET A 61 -16.07 -5.20 0.24
CA MET A 61 -17.33 -5.03 0.97
C MET A 61 -17.44 -6.02 2.13
N TYR A 62 -17.14 -7.31 1.89
CA TYR A 62 -17.13 -8.32 2.95
C TYR A 62 -16.01 -8.12 3.97
N HIS A 63 -14.84 -7.63 3.55
CA HIS A 63 -13.73 -7.31 4.45
C HIS A 63 -14.07 -6.14 5.38
N THR A 64 -14.72 -5.10 4.86
CA THR A 64 -15.04 -3.88 5.63
C THR A 64 -16.39 -3.93 6.33
N GLY A 65 -17.28 -4.87 5.97
CA GLY A 65 -18.64 -4.93 6.48
C GLY A 65 -19.55 -3.82 5.94
N LYS A 66 -19.21 -3.22 4.79
CA LYS A 66 -20.00 -2.14 4.18
C LYS A 66 -21.04 -2.71 3.24
N GLY A 67 -22.33 -2.50 3.56
CA GLY A 67 -23.47 -3.02 2.79
C GLY A 67 -23.75 -4.51 2.95
N VAL A 68 -22.87 -5.24 3.63
CA VAL A 68 -23.00 -6.66 3.98
C VAL A 68 -22.41 -6.91 5.37
N PRO A 69 -22.87 -7.91 6.13
CA PRO A 69 -22.19 -8.33 7.34
C PRO A 69 -20.72 -8.67 7.05
N GLN A 70 -19.81 -8.19 7.91
CA GLN A 70 -18.38 -8.46 7.75
C GLN A 70 -18.12 -9.97 7.79
N ASN A 71 -17.39 -10.46 6.79
CA ASN A 71 -16.99 -11.85 6.72
C ASN A 71 -15.65 -11.97 6.00
N TYR A 72 -14.58 -12.15 6.78
CA TYR A 72 -13.23 -12.27 6.25
C TYR A 72 -13.03 -13.53 5.40
N ALA A 73 -13.66 -14.65 5.73
CA ALA A 73 -13.54 -15.88 4.93
C ALA A 73 -14.15 -15.70 3.54
N THR A 74 -15.32 -15.05 3.46
CA THR A 74 -15.93 -14.68 2.17
C THR A 74 -15.07 -13.67 1.41
N ALA A 75 -14.51 -12.68 2.10
CA ALA A 75 -13.60 -11.71 1.48
C ALA A 75 -12.37 -12.39 0.87
N VAL A 76 -11.73 -13.33 1.60
CA VAL A 76 -10.60 -14.11 1.09
C VAL A 76 -10.98 -14.87 -0.18
N SER A 77 -12.16 -15.50 -0.21
CA SER A 77 -12.62 -16.25 -1.39
C SER A 77 -12.70 -15.34 -2.63
N TRP A 78 -13.27 -14.15 -2.48
CA TRP A 78 -13.38 -13.18 -3.57
C TRP A 78 -12.03 -12.58 -3.98
N PHE A 79 -11.20 -12.19 -3.01
CA PHE A 79 -9.85 -11.70 -3.28
C PHE A 79 -9.00 -12.77 -3.96
N ARG A 80 -9.13 -14.04 -3.60
CA ARG A 80 -8.43 -15.16 -4.25
C ARG A 80 -8.76 -15.21 -5.74
N ARG A 81 -10.05 -15.21 -6.08
CA ARG A 81 -10.50 -15.24 -7.48
C ARG A 81 -9.96 -14.05 -8.28
N ALA A 82 -10.02 -12.84 -7.74
CA ALA A 82 -9.48 -11.65 -8.39
C ALA A 82 -7.94 -11.67 -8.50
N ALA A 83 -7.26 -12.13 -7.45
CA ALA A 83 -5.80 -12.20 -7.39
C ALA A 83 -5.22 -13.25 -8.35
N ASP A 84 -5.93 -14.38 -8.51
CA ASP A 84 -5.60 -15.43 -9.48
C ASP A 84 -5.72 -14.93 -10.92
N GLN A 85 -6.64 -13.99 -11.18
CA GLN A 85 -6.76 -13.29 -12.47
C GLN A 85 -5.73 -12.18 -12.68
N GLY A 86 -4.86 -11.92 -11.70
CA GLY A 86 -3.76 -10.98 -11.83
C GLY A 86 -4.01 -9.58 -11.25
N VAL A 87 -5.18 -9.30 -10.67
CA VAL A 87 -5.47 -7.96 -10.11
C VAL A 87 -4.51 -7.65 -8.96
N ALA A 88 -3.59 -6.71 -9.18
CA ALA A 88 -2.51 -6.41 -8.22
C ALA A 88 -3.04 -5.93 -6.85
N VAL A 89 -4.14 -5.17 -6.86
CA VAL A 89 -4.83 -4.72 -5.63
C VAL A 89 -5.36 -5.92 -4.84
N ALA A 90 -5.96 -6.90 -5.51
CA ALA A 90 -6.47 -8.11 -4.89
C ALA A 90 -5.34 -8.99 -4.36
N GLN A 91 -4.24 -9.11 -5.09
CA GLN A 91 -3.04 -9.84 -4.63
C GLN A 91 -2.48 -9.22 -3.35
N ASP A 92 -2.42 -7.89 -3.26
CA ASP A 92 -2.01 -7.23 -2.04
C ASP A 92 -3.01 -7.41 -0.89
N ASN A 93 -4.31 -7.21 -1.13
CA ASN A 93 -5.36 -7.44 -0.13
C ASN A 93 -5.25 -8.85 0.45
N LEU A 94 -5.05 -9.83 -0.42
CA LEU A 94 -4.90 -11.24 -0.06
C LEU A 94 -3.63 -11.53 0.73
N GLY A 95 -2.53 -10.85 0.40
CA GLY A 95 -1.32 -10.85 1.20
C GLY A 95 -1.58 -10.33 2.62
N ASP A 96 -2.38 -9.27 2.76
CA ASP A 96 -2.77 -8.72 4.07
C ASP A 96 -3.61 -9.72 4.88
N MET A 97 -4.56 -10.40 4.22
CA MET A 97 -5.39 -11.43 4.86
C MET A 97 -4.54 -12.55 5.47
N TYR A 98 -3.54 -13.06 4.76
CA TYR A 98 -2.62 -14.06 5.31
C TYR A 98 -1.65 -13.50 6.34
N SER A 99 -1.12 -12.29 6.11
CA SER A 99 -0.18 -11.68 7.06
C SER A 99 -0.82 -11.44 8.43
N ARG A 100 -2.13 -11.22 8.47
CA ARG A 100 -2.88 -10.95 9.70
C ARG A 100 -3.71 -12.12 10.20
N GLY A 101 -3.85 -13.18 9.42
CA GLY A 101 -4.71 -14.32 9.75
C GLY A 101 -6.20 -13.97 9.75
N LEU A 102 -6.65 -13.11 8.82
CA LEU A 102 -8.04 -12.69 8.72
C LEU A 102 -8.78 -13.64 7.78
N GLY A 103 -9.73 -14.42 8.31
CA GLY A 103 -10.53 -15.36 7.50
C GLY A 103 -9.75 -16.57 6.96
N VAL A 104 -8.44 -16.61 7.19
CA VAL A 104 -7.50 -17.70 6.92
C VAL A 104 -6.50 -17.80 8.06
N PRO A 105 -5.87 -18.96 8.31
CA PRO A 105 -4.74 -19.04 9.22
C PRO A 105 -3.63 -18.07 8.82
N GLN A 106 -2.96 -17.47 9.80
CA GLN A 106 -1.84 -16.58 9.54
C GLN A 106 -0.71 -17.36 8.88
N ASP A 107 -0.23 -16.85 7.74
CA ASP A 107 0.89 -17.43 6.99
C ASP A 107 1.70 -16.33 6.32
N TYR A 108 2.86 -16.03 6.90
CA TYR A 108 3.76 -15.01 6.37
C TYR A 108 4.43 -15.41 5.04
N ALA A 109 4.67 -16.71 4.82
CA ALA A 109 5.27 -17.17 3.59
C ALA A 109 4.28 -17.00 2.42
N GLU A 110 3.02 -17.36 2.66
CA GLU A 110 1.95 -17.15 1.68
C GLU A 110 1.68 -15.66 1.44
N ALA A 111 1.68 -14.83 2.50
CA ALA A 111 1.59 -13.39 2.37
C ALA A 111 2.70 -12.80 1.47
N ILE A 112 3.96 -13.22 1.67
CA ILE A 112 5.09 -12.79 0.82
C ILE A 112 4.88 -13.18 -0.64
N LYS A 113 4.36 -14.39 -0.93
CA LYS A 113 4.09 -14.80 -2.32
C LYS A 113 3.09 -13.86 -2.98
N TRP A 114 2.01 -13.51 -2.29
CA TRP A 114 0.97 -12.63 -2.83
C TRP A 114 1.45 -11.18 -2.97
N TYR A 115 2.13 -10.63 -1.95
CA TYR A 115 2.74 -9.31 -2.06
C TYR A 115 3.78 -9.24 -3.18
N ARG A 116 4.58 -10.29 -3.39
CA ARG A 116 5.54 -10.33 -4.49
C ARG A 116 4.85 -10.24 -5.85
N LYS A 117 3.77 -11.00 -6.07
CA LYS A 117 3.00 -10.92 -7.32
C LYS A 117 2.51 -9.49 -7.59
N GLY A 118 1.96 -8.81 -6.59
CA GLY A 118 1.52 -7.42 -6.74
C GLY A 118 2.68 -6.44 -6.95
N ALA A 119 3.79 -6.66 -6.23
CA ALA A 119 4.98 -5.83 -6.31
C ALA A 119 5.69 -5.91 -7.67
N ASP A 120 5.72 -7.10 -8.27
CA ASP A 120 6.28 -7.35 -9.59
C ASP A 120 5.49 -6.63 -10.70
N GLN A 121 4.20 -6.37 -10.46
CA GLN A 121 3.36 -5.54 -11.32
C GLN A 121 3.55 -4.03 -11.07
N GLY A 122 4.37 -3.64 -10.10
CA GLY A 122 4.61 -2.23 -9.77
C GLY A 122 3.62 -1.65 -8.76
N TYR A 123 2.78 -2.46 -8.11
CA TYR A 123 1.81 -1.94 -7.15
C TYR A 123 2.52 -1.49 -5.86
N ALA A 124 2.54 -0.17 -5.63
CA ALA A 124 3.34 0.46 -4.59
C ALA A 124 3.02 -0.05 -3.17
N ARG A 125 1.75 -0.32 -2.87
CA ARG A 125 1.34 -0.84 -1.55
C ARG A 125 1.92 -2.24 -1.30
N ALA A 126 1.88 -3.11 -2.31
CA ALA A 126 2.50 -4.44 -2.23
C ALA A 126 4.02 -4.37 -2.10
N GLN A 127 4.68 -3.45 -2.81
CA GLN A 127 6.12 -3.22 -2.67
C GLN A 127 6.48 -2.78 -1.24
N GLY A 128 5.71 -1.85 -0.67
CA GLY A 128 5.87 -1.39 0.70
C GLY A 128 5.67 -2.51 1.72
N ASN A 129 4.57 -3.27 1.58
CA ASN A 129 4.26 -4.40 2.46
C ASN A 129 5.36 -5.47 2.40
N LEU A 130 5.84 -5.80 1.20
CA LEU A 130 6.94 -6.74 1.03
C LEU A 130 8.26 -6.23 1.66
N GLY A 131 8.56 -4.95 1.51
CA GLY A 131 9.70 -4.31 2.16
C GLY A 131 9.62 -4.38 3.69
N LEU A 132 8.45 -4.11 4.26
CA LEU A 132 8.19 -4.22 5.70
C LEU A 132 8.31 -5.66 6.20
N MET A 133 7.84 -6.64 5.44
CA MET A 133 7.97 -8.06 5.78
C MET A 133 9.45 -8.48 5.86
N TYR A 134 10.27 -8.05 4.91
CA TYR A 134 11.72 -8.30 4.93
C TYR A 134 12.44 -7.56 6.06
N ALA A 135 12.11 -6.29 6.29
CA ALA A 135 12.73 -5.50 7.36
C ALA A 135 12.46 -6.10 8.75
N ASN A 136 11.27 -6.66 8.95
CA ASN A 136 10.87 -7.28 10.21
C ASN A 136 11.25 -8.77 10.31
N GLY A 137 11.90 -9.34 9.30
CA GLY A 137 12.26 -10.77 9.26
C GLY A 137 11.06 -11.72 9.29
N ARG A 138 9.86 -11.27 8.91
CA ARG A 138 8.63 -12.09 8.95
C ARG A 138 8.53 -12.92 7.67
N GLY A 139 8.43 -14.24 7.78
CA GLY A 139 8.19 -15.14 6.64
C GLY A 139 9.42 -15.49 5.80
N VAL A 140 10.63 -15.15 6.27
CA VAL A 140 11.90 -15.61 5.70
C VAL A 140 12.60 -16.45 6.75
N PRO A 141 13.18 -17.62 6.42
CA PRO A 141 14.08 -18.31 7.34
C PRO A 141 15.22 -17.35 7.72
N GLN A 142 15.32 -16.98 9.00
CA GLN A 142 16.49 -16.27 9.51
C GLN A 142 17.67 -17.26 9.56
N ASP A 143 18.42 -17.37 8.47
CA ASP A 143 19.72 -18.02 8.50
C ASP A 143 20.80 -17.00 8.87
N TYR A 144 21.18 -16.96 10.14
CA TYR A 144 22.31 -16.16 10.64
C TYR A 144 23.68 -16.72 10.18
N GLY A 145 23.75 -17.86 9.49
CA GLY A 145 25.00 -18.47 9.01
C GLY A 145 25.36 -18.20 7.54
N GLY A 146 24.43 -17.70 6.73
CA GLY A 146 24.56 -17.63 5.26
C GLY A 146 25.06 -16.30 4.68
N ALA A 147 25.52 -15.34 5.50
CA ALA A 147 25.82 -13.98 5.06
C ALA A 147 27.06 -13.81 4.14
N ALA A 148 27.77 -14.89 3.77
CA ALA A 148 28.99 -14.80 2.97
C ALA A 148 28.92 -15.36 1.53
N ARG A 149 27.91 -16.17 1.16
CA ARG A 149 27.85 -16.76 -0.20
C ARG A 149 26.42 -17.01 -0.67
N ALA A 150 25.69 -15.95 -0.99
CA ALA A 150 24.56 -16.02 -1.90
C ALA A 150 24.73 -14.92 -2.95
N GLY A 151 25.13 -15.31 -4.16
CA GLY A 151 25.20 -14.43 -5.32
C GLY A 151 23.82 -13.84 -5.69
N PRO A 152 23.77 -12.86 -6.60
CA PRO A 152 22.61 -12.00 -6.82
C PRO A 152 21.50 -12.75 -7.58
N ARG A 153 20.65 -13.50 -6.87
CA ARG A 153 19.50 -14.17 -7.49
C ARG A 153 18.25 -13.32 -7.62
N ASP A 154 18.13 -12.21 -6.91
CA ASP A 154 16.95 -11.37 -7.04
C ASP A 154 17.32 -9.92 -7.38
N GLY A 155 17.48 -9.66 -8.69
CA GLY A 155 17.68 -8.32 -9.26
C GLY A 155 16.53 -7.34 -9.07
N TRP A 156 15.60 -7.57 -8.13
CA TRP A 156 14.51 -6.65 -7.81
C TRP A 156 15.00 -5.42 -7.03
N LYS A 157 16.01 -5.57 -6.16
CA LYS A 157 16.60 -4.47 -5.37
C LYS A 157 17.10 -3.30 -6.25
N LEU A 158 17.47 -3.58 -7.51
CA LEU A 158 17.98 -2.59 -8.47
C LEU A 158 16.92 -2.12 -9.47
N ARG A 159 15.88 -2.91 -9.75
CA ARG A 159 14.79 -2.52 -10.67
C ARG A 159 13.75 -1.60 -10.03
N ALA A 160 13.48 -1.76 -8.73
CA ALA A 160 12.54 -0.91 -7.99
C ALA A 160 12.99 0.56 -7.95
N CYS A 161 14.30 0.83 -7.83
CA CYS A 161 14.82 2.20 -7.82
C CYS A 161 14.88 2.87 -9.21
N ARG A 162 14.78 2.12 -10.32
CA ARG A 162 15.01 2.65 -11.68
C ARG A 162 13.73 3.00 -12.46
N ARG A 163 12.56 2.89 -11.83
CA ARG A 163 11.26 3.12 -12.48
C ARG A 163 10.41 4.19 -11.80
N ILE A 164 11.06 5.16 -11.14
CA ILE A 164 10.44 6.43 -10.78
C ILE A 164 10.58 7.34 -12.01
N PRO A 165 9.51 7.64 -12.77
CA PRO A 165 9.56 8.72 -13.74
C PRO A 165 9.71 10.03 -12.95
N ILE A 166 10.93 10.58 -12.96
CA ILE A 166 11.14 11.98 -12.57
C ILE A 166 10.40 12.79 -13.65
N PRO A 167 9.37 13.58 -13.32
CA PRO A 167 8.74 14.44 -14.33
C PRO A 167 9.81 15.38 -14.91
N ALA A 168 9.86 15.47 -16.24
CA ALA A 168 10.85 16.26 -16.99
C ALA A 168 10.79 17.79 -16.74
N THR A 169 9.99 18.23 -15.76
CA THR A 169 9.80 19.63 -15.38
C THR A 169 10.64 20.08 -14.18
N LEU A 170 11.43 19.20 -13.57
CA LEU A 170 12.31 19.56 -12.44
C LEU A 170 13.81 19.27 -12.67
N THR A 171 14.25 19.20 -13.92
CA THR A 171 15.70 19.29 -14.21
C THR A 171 16.06 20.76 -14.42
N ARG A 172 16.21 21.52 -13.33
CA ARG A 172 16.89 22.82 -13.41
C ARG A 172 18.34 22.52 -13.80
N ALA A 173 18.73 22.93 -15.00
CA ALA A 173 20.08 22.81 -15.50
C ALA A 173 21.07 23.41 -14.50
N VAL A 174 21.92 22.58 -13.91
CA VAL A 174 23.14 23.05 -13.26
C VAL A 174 24.07 23.49 -14.39
N THR A 175 24.22 24.80 -14.54
CA THR A 175 25.12 25.39 -15.54
C THR A 175 26.58 25.06 -15.19
N PRO A 176 27.47 24.88 -16.18
CA PRO A 176 28.86 24.45 -15.94
C PRO A 176 29.76 25.41 -15.13
N SER A 177 29.28 26.59 -14.72
CA SER A 177 30.10 27.64 -14.11
C SER A 177 30.43 27.45 -12.62
N GLU A 178 29.84 26.46 -11.93
CA GLU A 178 30.08 26.24 -10.50
C GLU A 178 31.19 25.20 -10.20
N ARG A 179 31.88 24.69 -11.23
CA ARG A 179 32.84 23.58 -11.08
C ARG A 179 34.26 23.99 -10.65
N THR A 180 34.52 25.27 -10.43
CA THR A 180 35.84 25.78 -10.08
C THR A 180 35.76 26.79 -8.93
N ALA A 181 35.52 26.32 -7.72
CA ALA A 181 35.86 27.08 -6.51
C ALA A 181 36.62 26.14 -5.56
N PRO A 182 37.85 26.49 -5.12
CA PRO A 182 38.60 25.65 -4.19
C PRO A 182 37.95 25.62 -2.81
N ALA A 183 38.11 24.50 -2.12
CA ALA A 183 37.55 24.20 -0.81
C ALA A 183 37.98 25.23 0.26
N ALA A 184 37.11 26.21 0.53
CA ALA A 184 37.20 27.03 1.73
C ALA A 184 36.47 26.34 2.90
N ALA A 185 37.10 26.39 4.07
CA ALA A 185 36.74 25.69 5.29
C ALA A 185 35.27 25.83 5.69
N ARG A 186 34.63 24.70 6.01
CA ARG A 186 33.32 24.68 6.69
C ARG A 186 33.51 25.15 8.14
N PRO A 187 32.67 26.05 8.67
CA PRO A 187 32.70 26.40 10.09
C PRO A 187 32.28 25.19 10.93
N THR A 188 33.08 24.87 11.95
CA THR A 188 32.75 23.90 12.98
C THR A 188 31.64 24.46 13.89
N PRO A 189 30.65 23.64 14.31
CA PRO A 189 29.66 24.08 15.28
C PRO A 189 30.32 24.29 16.66
N PRO A 190 29.87 25.28 17.45
CA PRO A 190 30.47 25.56 18.76
C PRO A 190 30.22 24.41 19.74
N ARG A 191 31.31 23.96 20.34
CA ARG A 191 31.36 23.02 21.46
C ARG A 191 31.09 23.77 22.76
N THR A 192 29.85 23.80 23.24
CA THR A 192 29.58 24.21 24.63
C THR A 192 29.85 23.03 25.55
N ALA A 193 31.04 23.07 26.16
CA ALA A 193 31.37 22.30 27.33
C ALA A 193 30.59 22.85 28.53
N ASN A 194 30.02 21.95 29.34
CA ASN A 194 29.88 22.14 30.78
C ASN A 194 30.01 20.76 31.45
N GLY A 195 31.23 20.43 31.87
CA GLY A 195 31.42 19.68 33.11
C GLY A 195 31.15 20.64 34.27
N SER A 196 30.94 20.24 35.52
CA SER A 196 31.09 18.97 36.21
C SER A 196 30.66 19.27 37.64
N ALA A 197 29.86 18.41 38.28
CA ALA A 197 29.80 18.38 39.73
C ALA A 197 29.45 16.97 40.20
N SER A 198 30.51 16.24 40.48
CA SER A 198 30.57 15.00 41.24
C SER A 198 29.88 15.13 42.60
N ARG A 199 29.07 14.15 43.01
CA ARG A 199 29.19 13.56 44.35
C ARG A 199 28.54 12.18 44.42
N SER A 200 29.41 11.18 44.58
CA SER A 200 29.08 9.82 44.94
C SER A 200 28.93 9.70 46.46
N LYS A 201 28.20 8.66 46.88
CA LYS A 201 28.10 8.02 48.21
C LYS A 201 27.03 8.58 49.14
N HIS A 202 25.96 7.79 49.37
CA HIS A 202 25.78 7.05 50.63
C HIS A 202 24.74 5.94 50.47
N VAL A 203 25.17 4.71 50.75
CA VAL A 203 24.33 3.58 51.13
C VAL A 203 24.03 3.74 52.62
N THR A 204 22.77 3.59 53.03
CA THR A 204 22.37 3.19 54.39
C THR A 204 21.06 2.40 54.29
N GLN A 205 21.05 1.26 54.98
CA GLN A 205 19.98 0.28 55.11
C GLN A 205 18.85 0.77 56.04
N MET A 206 17.76 -0.03 56.11
CA MET A 206 16.83 -0.19 57.26
C MET A 206 15.85 0.99 57.48
N THR A 207 14.56 0.86 57.79
CA THR A 207 13.62 -0.17 58.33
C THR A 207 12.19 0.29 57.94
N ASP A 208 11.28 -0.58 57.51
CA ASP A 208 10.12 -1.14 58.25
C ASP A 208 8.93 -0.18 58.56
N ASP A 209 7.72 -0.76 58.53
CA ASP A 209 6.39 -0.24 58.91
C ASP A 209 5.79 0.93 58.09
N SER A 210 4.68 0.80 57.36
CA SER A 210 3.32 0.53 57.86
C SER A 210 2.40 0.30 56.64
N ARG A 211 1.77 -0.87 56.43
CA ARG A 211 0.40 -1.22 56.87
C ARG A 211 -0.58 -0.04 56.81
N TRP A 212 -1.55 -0.12 55.87
CA TRP A 212 -3.00 0.21 55.92
C TRP A 212 -3.51 0.08 54.46
N ASP A 213 -4.07 -1.07 54.05
CA ASP A 213 -5.52 -1.40 54.02
C ASP A 213 -6.38 -0.24 53.50
N ALA A 214 -7.00 -0.28 52.30
CA ALA A 214 -8.07 -1.13 51.78
C ALA A 214 -9.42 -0.37 51.71
N ARG A 215 -10.22 -0.71 50.68
CA ARG A 215 -11.65 -0.40 50.42
C ARG A 215 -11.87 0.96 49.72
N GLU A 216 -12.65 1.07 48.66
CA GLU A 216 -13.89 0.35 48.26
C GLU A 216 -13.87 -0.21 46.83
#